data_AF-A0A7X7YUX6-F1
#
_entry.id   AF-A0A7X7YUX6-F1
#
_cell.length_a   1.000
_cell.length_b   1.000
_cell.length_c   1.000
_cell.angle_alpha   90.00
_cell.angle_beta   90.00
_cell.angle_gamma   90.00
#
_symmetry.space_group_name_H-M   'P 1'
#
loop_
_entity.id
_entity.type
_entity.pdbx_description
1 polymer ?
#
loop_
_entity_poly.entity_id
_entity_poly.type
_entity_poly.pdbx_seq_one_letter_code
_entity_poly.pdbx_strand_id
1 'polypeptide(L)'
;MSKNQNVRSPRKPQRTKSAVVPPKGHNPRNALTFCAFLAVTLAVVGLVAWAVRSAFSSRRQGQVGGSSVGAVAPLSRLIPSLDSVLTESRLILLGQRPEGDATCITRDLQDGRVVLQGSPAGGIGLRMVAFYNQSAESPLALYRWSQDTLRAFLRAQRKANASVRAEAEKLAAAARDLAATVRAGTPPAVDGGSSLPAWPAECLRRLASSVEAGDAASAGIWADELACATFALADLHRWLNVLLDSHLTSLDFQAQCRTAFEWAGSSAERPREDQDSCLPAAGQMVAWCVNYLEVERQAEGLFGPDRTWIATVGSQDLSNSPAARWMPPDVRRAFLAVRERLLPTTREVWDRAARTPLERSYLANMLFRAASTGTLERMSTVLQRFEQIHQTVTMAELMDVLFYRAGLYSSGFPWSDRYDPRIVNAAGSVTAPKDLAILRAHRLVNSLLKGWENYLGGIPTLAQCLDAGKFDCVRGTDLLGALYRGAGQGGYFVVRLSCGIVGHSVGAVPIDEAGKGGVLIVDCLDSQTPSETWPAAFFHGLSWPVGYPGVKGRLFSAELYARGLDGCVFAEGYVVRGEHAGQWIRAALPYLPGGEEAASAKVFDGPYPE
;
A
#
# COMPACT_ATOMS: atom_id res chain seq x y z
N MET A 1 10.55 -78.18 -12.77
CA MET A 1 9.53 -79.26 -12.78
C MET A 1 8.35 -78.77 -11.95
N SER A 2 7.08 -78.77 -12.30
CA SER A 2 6.28 -79.09 -13.50
C SER A 2 4.89 -78.46 -13.23
N LYS A 3 4.43 -77.49 -14.02
CA LYS A 3 3.31 -77.54 -15.00
C LYS A 3 1.91 -77.92 -14.47
N ASN A 4 0.94 -77.02 -14.70
CA ASN A 4 -0.23 -77.18 -15.59
C ASN A 4 -1.09 -75.89 -15.52
N GLN A 5 -1.14 -75.01 -16.54
CA GLN A 5 -1.88 -75.04 -17.82
C GLN A 5 -3.41 -75.23 -17.72
N ASN A 6 -4.14 -74.17 -18.12
CA ASN A 6 -5.33 -74.19 -18.99
C ASN A 6 -5.65 -72.73 -19.43
N VAL A 7 -5.23 -72.31 -20.62
CA VAL A 7 -5.94 -72.28 -21.93
C VAL A 7 -7.06 -71.22 -22.02
N ARG A 8 -6.83 -70.28 -22.96
CA ARG A 8 -7.69 -69.15 -23.39
C ARG A 8 -8.76 -69.56 -24.41
N SER A 9 -9.85 -68.77 -24.49
CA SER A 9 -10.34 -68.02 -25.69
C SER A 9 -11.89 -67.82 -25.68
N PRO A 10 -12.52 -67.00 -26.54
CA PRO A 10 -12.77 -65.57 -26.30
C PRO A 10 -14.28 -65.20 -26.40
N ARG A 11 -14.73 -64.15 -25.70
CA ARG A 11 -16.09 -63.58 -25.90
C ARG A 11 -16.02 -62.19 -26.57
N LYS A 12 -16.84 -62.07 -27.63
CA LYS A 12 -17.08 -60.90 -28.48
C LYS A 12 -17.55 -59.67 -27.70
N PRO A 13 -17.28 -58.43 -28.18
CA PRO A 13 -17.80 -57.21 -27.59
C PRO A 13 -19.26 -56.97 -27.99
N GLN A 14 -20.13 -56.76 -27.00
CA GLN A 14 -21.53 -56.39 -27.19
C GLN A 14 -21.65 -54.86 -27.16
N ARG A 15 -22.14 -54.31 -28.26
CA ARG A 15 -22.30 -52.89 -28.56
C ARG A 15 -23.57 -52.37 -27.87
N THR A 16 -23.47 -51.57 -26.83
CA THR A 16 -24.61 -50.84 -26.24
C THR A 16 -24.80 -49.51 -26.96
N LYS A 17 -26.03 -49.31 -27.47
CA LYS A 17 -26.50 -48.07 -28.09
C LYS A 17 -26.84 -47.07 -26.99
N SER A 18 -26.16 -45.93 -26.94
CA SER A 18 -26.61 -44.78 -26.14
C SER A 18 -27.73 -44.05 -26.88
N ALA A 19 -28.86 -43.87 -26.20
CA ALA A 19 -29.96 -43.04 -26.64
C ALA A 19 -29.57 -41.56 -26.56
N VAL A 20 -29.76 -40.84 -27.67
CA VAL A 20 -29.58 -39.39 -27.79
C VAL A 20 -30.79 -38.72 -27.16
N VAL A 21 -30.58 -37.94 -26.10
CA VAL A 21 -31.57 -37.02 -25.52
C VAL A 21 -31.50 -35.70 -26.30
N PRO A 22 -32.62 -35.14 -26.79
CA PRO A 22 -32.60 -33.87 -27.51
C PRO A 22 -32.40 -32.68 -26.54
N PRO A 23 -31.65 -31.64 -26.93
CA PRO A 23 -31.45 -30.46 -26.10
C PRO A 23 -32.75 -29.64 -26.00
N LYS A 24 -33.09 -29.25 -24.77
CA LYS A 24 -34.17 -28.30 -24.47
C LYS A 24 -33.89 -26.98 -25.19
N GLY A 25 -34.84 -26.55 -26.02
CA GLY A 25 -34.76 -25.31 -26.79
C GLY A 25 -34.57 -24.08 -25.91
N HIS A 26 -33.55 -23.28 -26.23
CA HIS A 26 -33.35 -21.96 -25.67
C HIS A 26 -34.39 -20.98 -26.22
N ASN A 27 -35.06 -20.29 -25.31
CA ASN A 27 -36.12 -19.34 -25.61
C ASN A 27 -35.49 -17.99 -26.04
N PRO A 28 -35.65 -17.55 -27.30
CA PRO A 28 -34.93 -16.37 -27.85
C PRO A 28 -35.30 -15.04 -27.20
N ARG A 29 -36.34 -14.99 -26.35
CA ARG A 29 -36.74 -13.79 -25.61
C ARG A 29 -35.80 -13.42 -24.45
N ASN A 30 -35.07 -14.38 -23.88
CA ASN A 30 -34.12 -14.11 -22.79
C ASN A 30 -32.78 -13.51 -23.29
N ALA A 31 -32.39 -13.83 -24.52
CA ALA A 31 -31.19 -13.26 -25.14
C ALA A 31 -31.36 -11.76 -25.43
N LEU A 32 -32.56 -11.34 -25.86
CA LEU A 32 -32.83 -9.93 -26.15
C LEU A 32 -32.86 -9.05 -24.90
N THR A 33 -33.41 -9.56 -23.78
CA THR A 33 -33.44 -8.84 -22.50
C THR A 33 -32.05 -8.74 -21.88
N PHE A 34 -31.23 -9.79 -21.99
CA PHE A 34 -29.84 -9.76 -21.53
C PHE A 34 -28.98 -8.79 -22.34
N CYS A 35 -29.14 -8.74 -23.67
CA CYS A 35 -28.42 -7.79 -24.52
C CYS A 35 -28.84 -6.33 -24.25
N ALA A 36 -30.12 -6.08 -23.99
CA ALA A 36 -30.62 -4.74 -23.64
C ALA A 36 -30.09 -4.27 -22.28
N PHE A 37 -30.07 -5.15 -21.27
CA PHE A 37 -29.51 -4.82 -19.95
C PHE A 37 -28.01 -4.53 -20.05
N LEU A 38 -27.25 -5.37 -20.76
CA LEU A 38 -25.82 -5.19 -20.97
C LEU A 38 -25.50 -3.89 -21.72
N ALA A 39 -26.28 -3.52 -22.73
CA ALA A 39 -26.11 -2.27 -23.47
C ALA A 39 -26.36 -1.03 -22.59
N VAL A 40 -27.37 -1.07 -21.71
CA VAL A 40 -27.66 0.02 -20.76
C VAL A 40 -26.56 0.14 -19.70
N THR A 41 -26.08 -0.98 -19.14
CA THR A 41 -24.98 -0.97 -18.17
C THR A 41 -23.68 -0.44 -18.79
N LEU A 42 -23.36 -0.84 -20.03
CA LEU A 42 -22.19 -0.34 -20.76
C LEU A 42 -22.30 1.16 -21.10
N ALA A 43 -23.50 1.65 -21.41
CA ALA A 43 -23.75 3.07 -21.64
C ALA A 43 -23.56 3.91 -20.36
N VAL A 44 -24.00 3.40 -19.20
CA VAL A 44 -23.81 4.06 -17.90
C VAL A 44 -22.34 4.08 -17.47
N VAL A 45 -21.62 2.97 -17.63
CA VAL A 45 -20.18 2.91 -17.31
C VAL A 45 -19.36 3.79 -18.26
N GLY A 46 -19.71 3.83 -19.55
CA GLY A 46 -19.11 4.74 -20.53
C GLY A 46 -19.36 6.21 -20.21
N LEU A 47 -20.56 6.56 -19.73
CA LEU A 47 -20.90 7.93 -19.28
C LEU A 47 -20.13 8.35 -18.04
N VAL A 48 -19.91 7.43 -17.08
CA VAL A 48 -19.10 7.70 -15.88
C VAL A 48 -17.62 7.87 -16.26
N ALA A 49 -17.08 7.00 -17.13
CA ALA A 49 -15.70 7.12 -17.62
C ALA A 49 -15.50 8.41 -18.45
N TRP A 50 -16.49 8.81 -19.25
CA TRP A 50 -16.47 10.06 -20.00
C TRP A 50 -16.61 11.29 -19.10
N ALA A 51 -17.44 11.25 -18.05
CA ALA A 51 -17.58 12.33 -17.07
C ALA A 51 -16.29 12.53 -16.27
N VAL A 52 -15.61 11.45 -15.87
CA VAL A 52 -14.29 11.49 -15.25
C VAL A 52 -13.26 12.11 -16.21
N ARG A 53 -13.26 11.74 -17.49
CA ARG A 53 -12.34 12.31 -18.49
C ARG A 53 -12.62 13.79 -18.82
N SER A 54 -13.88 14.20 -18.77
CA SER A 54 -14.32 15.58 -19.08
C SER A 54 -14.09 16.56 -17.92
N ALA A 55 -14.15 16.08 -16.68
CA ALA A 55 -13.81 16.86 -15.48
C ALA A 55 -12.32 17.24 -15.40
N PHE A 56 -11.44 16.46 -16.04
CA PHE A 56 -10.00 16.74 -16.11
C PHE A 56 -9.58 17.67 -17.28
N SER A 57 -10.48 18.00 -18.21
CA SER A 57 -10.14 18.84 -19.38
C SER A 57 -10.66 20.28 -19.32
N SER A 58 -11.45 20.68 -18.32
CA SER A 58 -12.12 22.00 -18.29
C SER A 58 -11.80 22.91 -17.11
N ARG A 59 -10.96 22.50 -16.13
CA ARG A 59 -10.45 23.42 -15.08
C ARG A 59 -9.08 24.00 -15.43
N ARG A 60 -9.04 24.80 -16.51
CA ARG A 60 -7.88 25.65 -16.81
C ARG A 60 -8.30 26.92 -17.56
N GLN A 61 -9.12 27.77 -16.94
CA GLN A 61 -9.15 29.21 -17.23
C GLN A 61 -10.11 29.97 -16.30
N GLY A 62 -9.61 31.10 -15.78
CA GLY A 62 -10.33 32.11 -15.01
C GLY A 62 -9.87 32.16 -13.54
N GLN A 63 -9.49 33.29 -12.95
CA GLN A 63 -9.35 34.66 -13.42
C GLN A 63 -8.58 35.38 -12.30
N VAL A 64 -7.45 36.03 -12.63
CA VAL A 64 -6.66 36.82 -11.69
C VAL A 64 -7.33 38.19 -11.56
N GLY A 65 -7.73 38.57 -10.35
CA GLY A 65 -8.21 39.91 -10.05
C GLY A 65 -8.66 40.03 -8.60
N GLY A 66 -7.86 40.70 -7.75
CA GLY A 66 -8.25 40.96 -6.36
C GLY A 66 -7.11 41.42 -5.44
N SER A 67 -6.73 42.69 -5.61
CA SER A 67 -6.24 43.65 -4.61
C SER A 67 -5.19 43.25 -3.55
N SER A 68 -4.02 43.87 -3.68
CA SER A 68 -2.99 44.04 -2.65
C SER A 68 -3.47 44.91 -1.49
N VAL A 69 -3.76 44.31 -0.34
CA VAL A 69 -3.92 45.02 0.93
C VAL A 69 -3.17 44.24 2.03
N GLY A 70 -2.05 44.80 2.51
CA GLY A 70 -1.40 44.43 3.79
C GLY A 70 -0.30 43.36 3.74
N ALA A 71 0.88 43.67 3.19
CA ALA A 71 2.07 42.81 3.20
C ALA A 71 2.87 42.83 4.53
N VAL A 72 2.21 43.14 5.65
CA VAL A 72 2.76 43.18 7.01
C VAL A 72 1.72 42.43 7.86
N ALA A 73 1.89 41.23 8.41
CA ALA A 73 3.07 40.45 8.74
C ALA A 73 2.73 38.93 8.66
N PRO A 74 3.30 38.19 7.69
CA PRO A 74 3.14 36.73 7.60
C PRO A 74 3.83 35.97 8.75
N LEU A 75 4.95 36.50 9.25
CA LEU A 75 5.77 35.82 10.26
C LEU A 75 5.17 35.88 11.68
N SER A 76 4.62 37.03 12.09
CA SER A 76 4.04 37.21 13.44
C SER A 76 2.78 36.36 13.67
N ARG A 77 2.12 35.90 12.60
CA ARG A 77 1.04 34.91 12.68
C ARG A 77 1.54 33.48 12.73
N LEU A 78 2.72 33.20 12.19
CA LEU A 78 3.27 31.85 12.06
C LEU A 78 3.87 31.36 13.37
N ILE A 79 4.55 32.23 14.12
CA ILE A 79 5.27 31.88 15.35
C ILE A 79 4.34 31.34 16.45
N PRO A 80 3.24 32.03 16.84
CA PRO A 80 2.36 31.52 17.90
C PRO A 80 1.64 30.23 17.50
N SER A 81 1.33 30.08 16.21
CA SER A 81 0.69 28.87 15.69
C SER A 81 1.65 27.69 15.60
N LEU A 82 2.95 27.92 15.35
CA LEU A 82 3.93 26.85 15.20
C LEU A 82 4.06 26.03 16.48
N ASP A 83 4.25 26.65 17.63
CA ASP A 83 4.49 25.93 18.90
C ASP A 83 3.27 25.13 19.35
N SER A 84 2.07 25.72 19.22
CA SER A 84 0.81 25.04 19.51
C SER A 84 0.62 23.83 18.60
N VAL A 85 0.79 24.00 17.28
CA VAL A 85 0.65 22.91 16.31
C VAL A 85 1.69 21.82 16.54
N LEU A 86 2.95 22.17 16.78
CA LEU A 86 4.01 21.20 17.04
C LEU A 86 3.75 20.40 18.33
N THR A 87 3.30 21.07 19.39
CA THR A 87 2.97 20.41 20.67
C THR A 87 1.82 19.41 20.50
N GLU A 88 0.73 19.83 19.87
CA GLU A 88 -0.42 18.96 19.62
C GLU A 88 -0.08 17.82 18.64
N SER A 89 0.69 18.10 17.60
CA SER A 89 1.15 17.11 16.64
C SER A 89 2.05 16.06 17.30
N ARG A 90 2.98 16.49 18.16
CA ARG A 90 3.85 15.60 18.92
C ARG A 90 3.04 14.64 19.79
N LEU A 91 2.04 15.15 20.51
CA LEU A 91 1.18 14.33 21.36
C LEU A 91 0.45 13.23 20.56
N ILE A 92 -0.02 13.55 19.36
CA ILE A 92 -0.72 12.59 18.49
C ILE A 92 0.26 11.58 17.90
N LEU A 93 1.34 12.06 17.29
CA LEU A 93 2.25 11.27 16.46
C LEU A 93 3.26 10.46 17.28
N LEU A 94 3.74 11.00 18.41
CA LEU A 94 4.78 10.41 19.27
C LEU A 94 4.33 10.12 20.71
N GLY A 95 3.14 10.58 21.11
CA GLY A 95 2.61 10.33 22.45
C GLY A 95 3.31 11.12 23.54
N GLN A 96 3.37 10.53 24.73
CA GLN A 96 3.95 11.12 25.95
C GLN A 96 5.28 10.46 26.33
N ARG A 97 5.93 9.82 25.36
CA ARG A 97 7.12 9.01 25.60
C ARG A 97 8.27 9.85 26.20
N PRO A 98 8.87 9.41 27.32
CA PRO A 98 10.12 9.94 27.84
C PRO A 98 11.25 9.95 26.80
N GLU A 99 12.21 10.84 26.98
CA GLU A 99 13.44 10.84 26.19
C GLU A 99 14.25 9.57 26.51
N GLY A 100 14.55 8.74 25.51
CA GLY A 100 15.35 7.50 25.65
C GLY A 100 14.59 6.16 25.64
N ASP A 101 13.25 6.18 25.65
CA ASP A 101 12.44 4.96 25.52
C ASP A 101 12.47 4.36 24.10
N ALA A 102 11.99 3.11 23.97
CA ALA A 102 11.98 2.34 22.73
C ALA A 102 11.49 3.15 21.51
N THR A 103 12.38 3.29 20.52
CA THR A 103 12.11 3.94 19.23
C THR A 103 11.45 2.96 18.28
N CYS A 104 10.59 3.45 17.39
CA CYS A 104 10.02 2.61 16.32
C CYS A 104 11.05 2.22 15.22
N ILE A 105 12.30 2.66 15.36
CA ILE A 105 13.43 2.39 14.45
C ILE A 105 13.97 0.95 14.59
N THR A 106 13.81 0.30 15.75
CA THR A 106 14.31 -1.06 15.97
C THR A 106 13.28 -2.10 15.51
N ARG A 107 13.30 -2.40 14.21
CA ARG A 107 12.74 -3.67 13.71
C ARG A 107 13.78 -4.75 13.96
N ASP A 108 13.80 -5.31 15.15
CA ASP A 108 14.63 -6.48 15.41
C ASP A 108 13.97 -7.71 14.80
N LEU A 109 14.73 -8.41 13.95
CA LEU A 109 14.45 -9.79 13.59
C LEU A 109 14.99 -10.66 14.72
N GLN A 110 14.12 -11.12 15.61
CA GLN A 110 14.47 -12.15 16.58
C GLN A 110 14.18 -13.51 15.93
N ASP A 111 15.20 -14.35 15.74
CA ASP A 111 15.09 -15.67 15.11
C ASP A 111 14.42 -15.64 13.72
N GLY A 112 14.66 -14.58 12.94
CA GLY A 112 14.05 -14.38 11.62
C GLY A 112 12.57 -13.95 11.65
N ARG A 113 12.02 -13.62 12.82
CA ARG A 113 10.67 -13.09 13.02
C ARG A 113 10.72 -11.63 13.47
N VAL A 114 9.80 -10.81 12.98
CA VAL A 114 9.66 -9.44 13.48
C VAL A 114 8.93 -9.43 14.79
N VAL A 115 9.57 -8.84 15.80
CA VAL A 115 8.97 -8.55 17.08
C VAL A 115 8.59 -7.07 17.09
N LEU A 116 7.29 -6.78 17.01
CA LEU A 116 6.78 -5.43 17.19
C LEU A 116 6.57 -5.19 18.69
N GLN A 117 7.40 -4.34 19.29
CA GLN A 117 7.20 -3.92 20.67
C GLN A 117 6.25 -2.73 20.71
N GLY A 118 5.13 -2.86 21.43
CA GLY A 118 4.15 -1.79 21.60
C GLY A 118 4.37 -1.02 22.89
N SER A 119 3.91 0.23 22.92
CA SER A 119 3.86 1.05 24.13
C SER A 119 2.58 1.88 24.19
N PRO A 120 1.76 1.79 25.25
CA PRO A 120 0.59 2.64 25.45
C PRO A 120 0.93 4.14 25.57
N ALA A 121 2.15 4.47 26.00
CA ALA A 121 2.64 5.84 26.13
C ALA A 121 3.26 6.40 24.84
N GLY A 122 3.51 5.54 23.85
CA GLY A 122 4.12 5.90 22.58
C GLY A 122 3.18 6.66 21.63
N GLY A 123 3.65 6.87 20.42
CA GLY A 123 2.88 7.42 19.32
C GLY A 123 1.82 6.46 18.81
N ILE A 124 1.17 6.85 17.71
CA ILE A 124 0.08 6.05 17.14
C ILE A 124 0.52 4.63 16.77
N GLY A 125 1.75 4.45 16.28
CA GLY A 125 2.28 3.14 15.88
C GLY A 125 2.47 2.22 17.07
N LEU A 126 3.22 2.66 18.07
CA LEU A 126 3.48 1.90 19.29
C LEU A 126 2.19 1.64 20.08
N ARG A 127 1.26 2.61 20.14
CA ARG A 127 -0.06 2.40 20.74
C ARG A 127 -0.86 1.35 19.98
N MET A 128 -0.83 1.37 18.65
CA MET A 128 -1.54 0.37 17.84
C MET A 128 -1.01 -1.03 18.10
N VAL A 129 0.31 -1.22 18.15
CA VAL A 129 0.93 -2.51 18.50
C VAL A 129 0.51 -2.95 19.90
N ALA A 130 0.60 -2.08 20.90
CA ALA A 130 0.18 -2.39 22.27
C ALA A 130 -1.31 -2.74 22.36
N PHE A 131 -2.13 -2.07 21.57
CA PHE A 131 -3.58 -2.29 21.51
C PHE A 131 -3.90 -3.64 20.88
N TYR A 132 -3.23 -4.01 19.78
CA TYR A 132 -3.40 -5.31 19.15
C TYR A 132 -2.90 -6.48 20.00
N ASN A 133 -1.92 -6.28 20.88
CA ASN A 133 -1.52 -7.32 21.85
C ASN A 133 -2.64 -7.68 22.85
N GLN A 134 -3.76 -6.94 22.85
CA GLN A 134 -4.94 -7.23 23.67
C GLN A 134 -6.07 -7.90 22.86
N SER A 135 -5.84 -8.24 21.59
CA SER A 135 -6.84 -8.89 20.75
C SER A 135 -7.20 -10.28 21.26
N ALA A 136 -8.46 -10.67 21.12
CA ALA A 136 -8.90 -12.00 21.51
C ALA A 136 -8.43 -13.06 20.49
N GLU A 137 -8.10 -14.26 20.97
CA GLU A 137 -7.57 -15.35 20.13
C GLU A 137 -8.65 -16.15 19.38
N SER A 138 -9.88 -16.21 19.91
CA SER A 138 -10.94 -16.97 19.23
C SER A 138 -11.60 -16.14 18.12
N PRO A 139 -11.95 -16.73 16.95
CA PRO A 139 -12.47 -15.98 15.81
C PRO A 139 -13.64 -15.05 16.15
N LEU A 140 -14.67 -15.55 16.84
CA LEU A 140 -15.85 -14.75 17.15
C LEU A 140 -15.57 -13.66 18.21
N ALA A 141 -14.66 -13.92 19.16
CA ALA A 141 -14.24 -12.91 20.12
C ALA A 141 -13.37 -11.83 19.45
N LEU A 142 -12.50 -12.22 18.50
CA LEU A 142 -11.71 -11.28 17.70
C LEU A 142 -12.62 -10.36 16.90
N TYR A 143 -13.63 -10.92 16.23
CA TYR A 143 -14.65 -10.14 15.52
C TYR A 143 -15.30 -9.10 16.45
N ARG A 144 -15.80 -9.52 17.62
CA ARG A 144 -16.44 -8.61 18.58
C ARG A 144 -15.48 -7.53 19.06
N TRP A 145 -14.25 -7.91 19.42
CA TRP A 145 -13.20 -6.98 19.83
C TRP A 145 -12.87 -5.98 18.72
N SER A 146 -12.77 -6.42 17.46
CA SER A 146 -12.53 -5.53 16.31
C SER A 146 -13.68 -4.54 16.11
N GLN A 147 -14.92 -5.00 16.20
CA GLN A 147 -16.11 -4.17 15.93
C GLN A 147 -16.42 -3.19 17.07
N ASP A 148 -16.17 -3.57 18.32
CA ASP A 148 -16.52 -2.79 19.50
C ASP A 148 -15.33 -1.97 20.02
N THR A 149 -14.20 -2.64 20.26
CA THR A 149 -13.03 -2.06 20.95
C THR A 149 -12.10 -1.34 19.96
N LEU A 150 -11.65 -2.02 18.91
CA LEU A 150 -10.74 -1.44 17.92
C LEU A 150 -11.39 -0.31 17.13
N ARG A 151 -12.63 -0.50 16.64
CA ARG A 151 -13.35 0.56 15.93
C ARG A 151 -13.49 1.83 16.78
N ALA A 152 -13.81 1.72 18.06
CA ALA A 152 -13.92 2.86 18.97
C ALA A 152 -12.57 3.58 19.12
N PHE A 153 -11.49 2.81 19.31
CA PHE A 153 -10.12 3.34 19.36
C PHE A 153 -9.76 4.12 18.08
N LEU A 154 -9.96 3.52 16.90
CA LEU A 154 -9.66 4.15 15.61
C LEU A 154 -10.45 5.44 15.39
N ARG A 155 -11.75 5.45 15.75
CA ARG A 155 -12.59 6.66 15.68
C ARG A 155 -12.08 7.78 16.60
N ALA A 156 -11.62 7.43 17.80
CA ALA A 156 -11.03 8.39 18.72
C ALA A 156 -9.72 8.98 18.16
N GLN A 157 -8.84 8.14 17.60
CA GLN A 157 -7.60 8.60 16.97
C GLN A 157 -7.89 9.51 15.75
N ARG A 158 -8.88 9.15 14.93
CA ARG A 158 -9.29 9.97 13.78
C ARG A 158 -9.82 11.33 14.22
N LYS A 159 -10.66 11.35 15.25
CA LYS A 159 -11.19 12.59 15.83
C LYS A 159 -10.07 13.48 16.37
N ALA A 160 -9.11 12.91 17.11
CA ALA A 160 -7.97 13.64 17.64
C ALA A 160 -7.10 14.24 16.52
N ASN A 161 -6.86 13.47 15.44
CA ASN A 161 -6.06 13.91 14.31
C ASN A 161 -6.72 15.04 13.48
N ALA A 162 -8.05 15.11 13.45
CA ALA A 162 -8.78 15.98 12.52
C ALA A 162 -8.47 17.47 12.69
N SER A 163 -8.48 18.00 13.93
CA SER A 163 -8.19 19.41 14.20
C SER A 163 -6.73 19.75 13.95
N VAL A 164 -5.82 18.93 14.50
CA VAL A 164 -4.37 19.15 14.39
C VAL A 164 -3.92 19.08 12.94
N ARG A 165 -4.48 18.17 12.13
CA ARG A 165 -4.23 18.12 10.69
C ARG A 165 -4.59 19.45 10.03
N ALA A 166 -5.78 19.97 10.27
CA ALA A 166 -6.23 21.21 9.63
C ALA A 166 -5.30 22.38 9.96
N GLU A 167 -4.85 22.49 11.20
CA GLU A 167 -3.89 23.52 11.62
C GLU A 167 -2.48 23.28 11.03
N ALA A 168 -2.00 22.05 10.98
CA ALA A 168 -0.73 21.71 10.32
C ALA A 168 -0.76 22.03 8.81
N GLU A 169 -1.89 21.83 8.14
CA GLU A 169 -2.06 22.20 6.73
C GLU A 169 -2.05 23.71 6.51
N LYS A 170 -2.71 24.48 7.38
CA LYS A 170 -2.65 25.95 7.36
C LYS A 170 -1.24 26.46 7.61
N LEU A 171 -0.54 25.88 8.59
CA LEU A 171 0.85 26.20 8.90
C LEU A 171 1.77 25.94 7.70
N ALA A 172 1.62 24.80 7.03
CA ALA A 172 2.38 24.47 5.82
C ALA A 172 2.12 25.45 4.66
N ALA A 173 0.87 25.90 4.50
CA ALA A 173 0.54 26.94 3.52
C ALA A 173 1.20 28.28 3.86
N ALA A 174 1.09 28.72 5.12
CA ALA A 174 1.70 29.96 5.59
C ALA A 174 3.23 29.97 5.44
N ALA A 175 3.90 28.86 5.76
CA ALA A 175 5.34 28.72 5.59
C ALA A 175 5.77 28.79 4.12
N ARG A 176 4.95 28.25 3.20
CA ARG A 176 5.20 28.36 1.76
C ARG A 176 5.05 29.79 1.25
N ASP A 177 4.04 30.52 1.71
CA ASP A 177 3.81 31.92 1.34
C ASP A 177 4.93 32.82 1.88
N LEU A 178 5.40 32.56 3.10
CA LEU A 178 6.59 33.19 3.66
C LEU A 178 7.81 32.94 2.78
N ALA A 179 8.08 31.69 2.40
CA ALA A 179 9.22 31.35 1.54
C ALA A 179 9.15 32.04 0.17
N ALA A 180 7.95 32.19 -0.40
CA ALA A 180 7.75 32.97 -1.62
C ALA A 180 8.04 34.46 -1.42
N THR A 181 7.64 35.03 -0.28
CA THR A 181 7.88 36.43 0.08
C THR A 181 9.36 36.74 0.26
N VAL A 182 10.09 35.86 0.97
CA VAL A 182 11.54 35.99 1.17
C VAL A 182 12.29 35.92 -0.16
N ARG A 183 11.92 34.99 -1.05
CA ARG A 183 12.49 34.92 -2.41
C ARG A 183 12.23 36.16 -3.25
N ALA A 184 11.13 36.86 -3.03
CA ALA A 184 10.81 38.11 -3.70
C ALA A 184 11.64 39.30 -3.18
N GLY A 185 12.51 39.09 -2.19
CA GLY A 185 13.40 40.12 -1.64
C GLY A 185 12.80 40.92 -0.49
N THR A 186 11.63 40.54 0.01
CA THR A 186 10.99 41.21 1.15
C THR A 186 11.46 40.55 2.45
N PRO A 187 12.25 41.23 3.30
CA PRO A 187 12.68 40.67 4.58
C PRO A 187 11.46 40.53 5.50
N PRO A 188 11.27 39.37 6.15
CA PRO A 188 10.18 39.20 7.10
C PRO A 188 10.52 39.94 8.39
N ALA A 189 9.51 40.54 9.03
CA ALA A 189 9.67 41.06 10.40
C ALA A 189 9.79 39.87 11.36
N VAL A 190 10.89 39.79 12.11
CA VAL A 190 11.19 38.71 13.04
C VAL A 190 10.94 39.19 14.47
N ASP A 191 9.90 38.67 15.10
CA ASP A 191 9.63 38.87 16.52
C ASP A 191 9.42 37.51 17.20
N GLY A 192 10.46 36.98 17.84
CA GLY A 192 10.41 35.75 18.64
C GLY A 192 10.95 34.49 17.95
N GLY A 193 11.00 33.40 18.71
CA GLY A 193 11.49 32.10 18.26
C GLY A 193 10.83 30.95 19.02
N SER A 194 10.85 29.76 18.43
CA SER A 194 10.39 28.53 19.08
C SER A 194 11.51 27.90 19.90
N SER A 195 11.19 27.42 21.11
CA SER A 195 12.11 26.66 21.95
C SER A 195 11.94 25.14 21.82
N LEU A 196 11.01 24.68 20.97
CA LEU A 196 10.74 23.25 20.81
C LEU A 196 11.87 22.57 20.01
N PRO A 197 12.32 21.36 20.42
CA PRO A 197 13.30 20.58 19.68
C PRO A 197 12.61 19.87 18.50
N ALA A 198 12.35 20.63 17.43
CA ALA A 198 11.72 20.13 16.22
C ALA A 198 12.31 20.77 14.96
N TRP A 199 12.35 20.03 13.86
CA TRP A 199 12.90 20.50 12.59
C TRP A 199 12.22 21.81 12.11
N PRO A 200 10.88 21.96 12.09
CA PRO A 200 10.25 23.24 11.78
C PRO A 200 10.67 24.40 12.71
N ALA A 201 10.80 24.13 14.01
CA ALA A 201 11.20 25.14 15.00
C ALA A 201 12.65 25.61 14.80
N GLU A 202 13.57 24.68 14.52
CA GLU A 202 14.96 25.02 14.19
C GLU A 202 15.06 25.82 12.87
N CYS A 203 14.31 25.44 11.83
CA CYS A 203 14.28 26.21 10.59
C CYS A 203 13.81 27.65 10.81
N LEU A 204 12.81 27.85 11.66
CA LEU A 204 12.33 29.19 12.03
C LEU A 204 13.41 29.97 12.80
N ARG A 205 14.08 29.36 13.79
CA ARG A 205 15.18 30.01 14.53
C ARG A 205 16.31 30.44 13.60
N ARG A 206 16.70 29.60 12.65
CA ARG A 206 17.76 29.90 11.68
C ARG A 206 17.36 30.97 10.68
N LEU A 207 16.10 30.96 10.24
CA LEU A 207 15.55 32.02 9.42
C LEU A 207 15.62 33.37 10.16
N ALA A 208 15.18 33.40 11.42
CA ALA A 208 15.25 34.57 12.29
C ALA A 208 16.68 35.11 12.38
N SER A 209 17.65 34.28 12.76
CA SER A 209 19.06 34.68 12.85
C SER A 209 19.65 35.16 11.52
N SER A 210 19.25 34.56 10.40
CA SER A 210 19.74 34.97 9.07
C SER A 210 19.22 36.35 8.67
N VAL A 211 17.97 36.65 9.01
CA VAL A 211 17.36 37.97 8.76
C VAL A 211 17.98 39.04 9.66
N GLU A 212 18.20 38.74 10.94
CA GLU A 212 18.91 39.63 11.87
C GLU A 212 20.34 39.95 11.42
N ALA A 213 21.02 38.96 10.83
CA ALA A 213 22.38 39.12 10.28
C ALA A 213 22.40 39.82 8.90
N GLY A 214 21.26 40.10 8.29
CA GLY A 214 21.18 40.65 6.94
C GLY A 214 21.63 39.68 5.82
N ASP A 215 21.71 38.37 6.12
CA ASP A 215 22.09 37.34 5.16
C ASP A 215 20.86 36.86 4.38
N ALA A 216 20.56 37.56 3.29
CA ALA A 216 19.42 37.25 2.42
C ALA A 216 19.50 35.85 1.78
N ALA A 217 20.70 35.36 1.49
CA ALA A 217 20.89 34.04 0.89
C ALA A 217 20.52 32.93 1.87
N SER A 218 21.05 33.00 3.10
CA SER A 218 20.69 32.06 4.16
C SER A 218 19.21 32.18 4.55
N ALA A 219 18.67 33.39 4.62
CA ALA A 219 17.24 33.60 4.89
C ALA A 219 16.36 32.88 3.85
N GLY A 220 16.69 32.98 2.56
CA GLY A 220 15.97 32.25 1.50
C GLY A 220 16.02 30.73 1.67
N ILE A 221 17.19 30.19 2.03
CA ILE A 221 17.37 28.75 2.29
C ILE A 221 16.50 28.29 3.46
N TRP A 222 16.58 28.98 4.60
CA TRP A 222 15.86 28.59 5.81
C TRP A 222 14.34 28.78 5.71
N ALA A 223 13.87 29.76 4.94
CA ALA A 223 12.45 29.90 4.65
C ALA A 223 11.92 28.71 3.83
N ASP A 224 12.68 28.23 2.85
CA ASP A 224 12.32 27.02 2.10
C ASP A 224 12.40 25.75 2.94
N GLU A 225 13.41 25.63 3.80
CA GLU A 225 13.51 24.51 4.75
C GLU A 225 12.32 24.48 5.72
N LEU A 226 11.88 25.65 6.21
CA LEU A 226 10.67 25.76 7.04
C LEU A 226 9.41 25.33 6.27
N ALA A 227 9.25 25.74 5.00
CA ALA A 227 8.14 25.31 4.16
C ALA A 227 8.15 23.79 3.92
N CYS A 228 9.33 23.19 3.73
CA CYS A 228 9.47 21.74 3.56
C CYS A 228 9.17 20.97 4.86
N ALA A 229 9.68 21.45 6.00
CA ALA A 229 9.50 20.80 7.30
C ALA A 229 8.03 20.83 7.76
N THR A 230 7.35 21.97 7.60
CA THR A 230 5.92 22.11 7.91
C THR A 230 5.04 21.31 6.94
N PHE A 231 5.43 21.23 5.65
CA PHE A 231 4.77 20.35 4.70
C PHE A 231 4.89 18.88 5.11
N ALA A 232 6.07 18.43 5.54
CA ALA A 232 6.30 17.07 6.01
C ALA A 232 5.41 16.74 7.22
N LEU A 233 5.29 17.66 8.19
CA LEU A 233 4.38 17.51 9.33
C LEU A 233 2.92 17.32 8.89
N ALA A 234 2.42 18.21 8.02
CA ALA A 234 1.07 18.10 7.47
C ALA A 234 0.87 16.78 6.72
N ASP A 235 1.88 16.32 6.00
CA ASP A 235 1.84 15.08 5.22
C ASP A 235 1.72 13.83 6.09
N LEU A 236 2.38 13.79 7.24
CA LEU A 236 2.21 12.70 8.22
C LEU A 236 0.79 12.65 8.78
N HIS A 237 0.19 13.80 9.08
CA HIS A 237 -1.20 13.86 9.51
C HIS A 237 -2.19 13.44 8.42
N ARG A 238 -1.88 13.70 7.14
CA ARG A 238 -2.65 13.16 5.99
C ARG A 238 -2.54 11.65 5.92
N TRP A 239 -1.33 11.10 5.99
CA TRP A 239 -1.12 9.66 6.01
C TRP A 239 -1.84 8.98 7.16
N LEU A 240 -1.71 9.52 8.38
CA LEU A 240 -2.43 9.01 9.54
C LEU A 240 -3.95 8.97 9.29
N ASN A 241 -4.51 10.03 8.72
CA ASN A 241 -5.94 10.05 8.40
C ASN A 241 -6.33 9.00 7.35
N VAL A 242 -5.56 8.86 6.26
CA VAL A 242 -5.82 7.85 5.22
C VAL A 242 -5.75 6.43 5.79
N LEU A 243 -4.76 6.15 6.65
CA LEU A 243 -4.64 4.85 7.32
C LEU A 243 -5.84 4.58 8.24
N LEU A 244 -6.26 5.56 9.06
CA LEU A 244 -7.42 5.43 9.94
C LEU A 244 -8.73 5.23 9.16
N ASP A 245 -8.94 5.98 8.07
CA ASP A 245 -10.14 5.87 7.26
C ASP A 245 -10.19 4.52 6.51
N SER A 246 -9.10 4.10 5.88
CA SER A 246 -9.02 2.79 5.21
C SER A 246 -9.18 1.64 6.20
N HIS A 247 -8.62 1.73 7.40
CA HIS A 247 -8.78 0.71 8.44
C HIS A 247 -10.23 0.65 8.96
N LEU A 248 -10.90 1.80 9.16
CA LEU A 248 -12.31 1.83 9.51
C LEU A 248 -13.19 1.22 8.40
N THR A 249 -12.92 1.51 7.12
CA THR A 249 -13.61 0.88 5.99
C THR A 249 -13.36 -0.63 5.95
N SER A 250 -12.16 -1.09 6.29
CA SER A 250 -11.84 -2.51 6.42
C SER A 250 -12.66 -3.18 7.53
N LEU A 251 -12.93 -2.49 8.64
CA LEU A 251 -13.84 -2.99 9.69
C LEU A 251 -15.31 -2.99 9.27
N ASP A 252 -15.73 -2.04 8.43
CA ASP A 252 -17.07 -2.05 7.83
C ASP A 252 -17.24 -3.24 6.88
N PHE A 253 -16.18 -3.59 6.13
CA PHE A 253 -16.13 -4.82 5.33
C PHE A 253 -16.16 -6.07 6.20
N GLN A 254 -15.37 -6.12 7.28
CA GLN A 254 -15.36 -7.22 8.23
C GLN A 254 -16.75 -7.48 8.83
N ALA A 255 -17.51 -6.42 9.14
CA ALA A 255 -18.87 -6.51 9.67
C ALA A 255 -19.80 -7.31 8.75
N GLN A 256 -19.61 -7.19 7.43
CA GLN A 256 -20.38 -7.93 6.43
C GLN A 256 -19.97 -9.39 6.30
N CYS A 257 -18.84 -9.78 6.88
CA CYS A 257 -18.29 -11.11 6.78
C CYS A 257 -18.39 -11.91 8.09
N ARG A 258 -19.30 -11.53 9.01
CA ARG A 258 -19.49 -12.19 10.31
C ARG A 258 -19.64 -13.71 10.21
N THR A 259 -20.33 -14.21 9.19
CA THR A 259 -20.51 -15.64 8.92
C THR A 259 -19.17 -16.40 8.81
N ALA A 260 -18.11 -15.76 8.31
CA ALA A 260 -16.79 -16.38 8.22
C ALA A 260 -16.21 -16.68 9.61
N PHE A 261 -16.39 -15.77 10.56
CA PHE A 261 -15.92 -15.92 11.94
C PHE A 261 -16.71 -16.98 12.71
N GLU A 262 -18.03 -17.02 12.52
CA GLU A 262 -18.91 -18.03 13.13
C GLU A 262 -18.61 -19.43 12.57
N TRP A 263 -18.37 -19.53 11.26
CA TRP A 263 -17.98 -20.78 10.62
C TRP A 263 -16.60 -21.26 11.09
N ALA A 264 -15.61 -20.36 11.16
CA ALA A 264 -14.28 -20.70 11.66
C ALA A 264 -14.32 -21.16 13.13
N GLY A 265 -15.09 -20.48 13.97
CA GLY A 265 -15.23 -20.83 15.38
C GLY A 265 -15.90 -22.20 15.62
N SER A 266 -16.81 -22.61 14.73
CA SER A 266 -17.47 -23.93 14.81
C SER A 266 -16.68 -25.06 14.13
N SER A 267 -15.82 -24.73 13.17
CA SER A 267 -15.06 -25.71 12.38
C SER A 267 -13.64 -25.98 12.89
N ALA A 268 -13.14 -25.17 13.84
CA ALA A 268 -11.81 -25.33 14.42
C ALA A 268 -11.82 -26.38 15.53
N GLU A 269 -11.33 -27.61 15.26
CA GLU A 269 -11.14 -28.65 16.27
C GLU A 269 -10.12 -28.25 17.37
N ARG A 270 -9.24 -27.29 17.07
CA ARG A 270 -8.40 -26.53 18.03
C ARG A 270 -8.18 -25.10 17.51
N PRO A 271 -8.04 -24.09 18.39
CA PRO A 271 -7.46 -22.81 17.99
C PRO A 271 -6.08 -23.08 17.40
N ARG A 272 -5.86 -22.73 16.12
CA ARG A 272 -4.50 -22.68 15.58
C ARG A 272 -3.92 -21.33 15.96
N GLU A 273 -2.63 -21.29 16.30
CA GLU A 273 -1.85 -20.07 16.62
C GLU A 273 -1.80 -19.01 15.48
N ASP A 274 -2.58 -19.22 14.41
CA ASP A 274 -2.43 -18.61 13.09
C ASP A 274 -3.77 -18.29 12.39
N GLN A 275 -4.91 -18.46 13.09
CA GLN A 275 -6.26 -18.33 12.49
C GLN A 275 -6.60 -16.91 12.02
N ASP A 276 -6.00 -15.88 12.62
CA ASP A 276 -6.32 -14.48 12.30
C ASP A 276 -6.07 -14.15 10.83
N SER A 277 -5.09 -14.81 10.22
CA SER A 277 -4.74 -14.66 8.80
C SER A 277 -5.76 -15.21 7.81
N CYS A 278 -6.60 -16.12 8.28
CA CYS A 278 -7.58 -16.84 7.50
C CYS A 278 -8.92 -16.11 7.45
N LEU A 279 -9.06 -15.03 8.24
CA LEU A 279 -10.29 -14.32 8.50
C LEU A 279 -10.32 -12.94 7.83
N PRO A 280 -11.51 -12.48 7.42
CA PRO A 280 -11.66 -11.21 6.70
C PRO A 280 -11.14 -10.02 7.50
N ALA A 281 -10.30 -9.17 6.88
CA ALA A 281 -9.64 -8.00 7.51
C ALA A 281 -8.78 -8.26 8.77
N ALA A 282 -8.84 -9.44 9.39
CA ALA A 282 -8.09 -9.78 10.61
C ALA A 282 -6.62 -10.11 10.29
N GLY A 283 -6.34 -10.71 9.13
CA GLY A 283 -4.98 -11.08 8.73
C GLY A 283 -4.03 -9.92 8.45
N GLN A 284 -4.52 -8.69 8.58
CA GLN A 284 -3.81 -7.46 8.24
C GLN A 284 -3.24 -6.73 9.45
N MET A 285 -3.38 -7.25 10.67
CA MET A 285 -2.90 -6.59 11.88
C MET A 285 -1.44 -6.13 11.76
N VAL A 286 -0.55 -7.01 11.28
CA VAL A 286 0.86 -6.68 11.06
C VAL A 286 1.01 -5.58 10.00
N ALA A 287 0.29 -5.67 8.87
CA ALA A 287 0.33 -4.67 7.81
C ALA A 287 -0.13 -3.29 8.32
N TRP A 288 -1.18 -3.23 9.15
CA TRP A 288 -1.62 -2.00 9.80
C TRP A 288 -0.56 -1.45 10.75
N CYS A 289 -0.04 -2.27 11.67
CA CYS A 289 0.98 -1.86 12.63
C CYS A 289 2.20 -1.24 11.95
N VAL A 290 2.74 -1.88 10.91
CA VAL A 290 3.94 -1.35 10.23
C VAL A 290 3.70 -0.03 9.52
N ASN A 291 2.48 0.23 9.02
CA ASN A 291 2.11 1.53 8.45
C ASN A 291 2.04 2.63 9.54
N TYR A 292 1.41 2.36 10.68
CA TYR A 292 1.35 3.35 11.78
C TYR A 292 2.71 3.60 12.43
N LEU A 293 3.54 2.55 12.57
CA LEU A 293 4.92 2.68 13.03
C LEU A 293 5.76 3.53 12.09
N GLU A 294 5.52 3.46 10.77
CA GLU A 294 6.23 4.32 9.82
C GLU A 294 5.82 5.80 9.92
N VAL A 295 4.55 6.09 10.21
CA VAL A 295 4.12 7.46 10.55
C VAL A 295 4.88 7.97 11.77
N GLU A 296 4.96 7.15 12.82
CA GLU A 296 5.68 7.48 14.05
C GLU A 296 7.19 7.67 13.79
N ARG A 297 7.82 6.82 12.97
CA ARG A 297 9.25 6.91 12.62
C ARG A 297 9.59 8.21 11.92
N GLN A 298 8.78 8.63 10.95
CA GLN A 298 9.01 9.90 10.28
C GLN A 298 8.76 11.08 11.23
N ALA A 299 7.84 10.95 12.19
CA ALA A 299 7.64 11.95 13.24
C ALA A 299 8.84 12.01 14.20
N GLU A 300 9.46 10.88 14.56
CA GLU A 300 10.70 10.88 15.36
C GLU A 300 11.80 11.67 14.66
N GLY A 301 11.85 11.62 13.33
CA GLY A 301 12.74 12.49 12.58
C GLY A 301 12.39 13.97 12.72
N LEU A 302 11.11 14.34 12.59
CA LEU A 302 10.65 15.73 12.70
C LEU A 302 10.84 16.35 14.09
N PHE A 303 10.72 15.55 15.16
CA PHE A 303 10.84 15.99 16.56
C PHE A 303 12.12 15.52 17.25
N GLY A 304 13.09 15.01 16.48
CA GLY A 304 14.33 14.44 16.99
C GLY A 304 15.37 15.50 17.38
N PRO A 305 16.44 15.11 18.09
CA PRO A 305 17.39 16.06 18.66
C PRO A 305 18.17 16.86 17.61
N ASP A 306 18.33 18.16 17.89
CA ASP A 306 18.92 19.21 17.03
C ASP A 306 20.27 18.82 16.38
N ARG A 307 21.12 18.06 17.09
CA ARG A 307 22.53 17.82 16.69
C ARG A 307 22.70 17.05 15.39
N THR A 308 21.79 16.13 15.08
CA THR A 308 21.85 15.32 13.85
C THR A 308 21.39 16.11 12.62
N TRP A 309 20.39 16.98 12.77
CA TRP A 309 19.80 17.76 11.68
C TRP A 309 20.68 18.94 11.25
N ILE A 310 21.26 19.66 12.21
CA ILE A 310 22.08 20.86 11.98
C ILE A 310 23.28 20.55 11.07
N ALA A 311 23.95 19.41 11.26
CA ALA A 311 25.11 19.02 10.45
C ALA A 311 24.75 18.72 8.98
N THR A 312 23.54 18.21 8.72
CA THR A 312 23.07 17.80 7.38
C THR A 312 22.38 18.91 6.58
N VAL A 313 21.72 19.88 7.22
CA VAL A 313 20.99 20.94 6.51
C VAL A 313 21.92 22.05 6.01
N GLY A 314 22.91 22.46 6.82
CA GLY A 314 23.80 23.58 6.49
C GLY A 314 24.92 23.26 5.49
N SER A 315 25.15 21.99 5.15
CA SER A 315 26.34 21.54 4.41
C SER A 315 26.09 21.15 2.94
N GLN A 316 24.84 21.16 2.47
CA GLN A 316 24.50 20.67 1.13
C GLN A 316 24.08 21.82 0.20
N ASP A 317 24.88 22.06 -0.85
CA ASP A 317 24.45 22.86 -1.98
C ASP A 317 23.38 22.10 -2.79
N LEU A 318 22.16 22.61 -2.77
CA LEU A 318 21.00 22.04 -3.47
C LEU A 318 20.57 22.89 -4.67
N SER A 319 21.38 23.86 -5.10
CA SER A 319 21.07 24.78 -6.20
C SER A 319 20.68 24.04 -7.50
N ASN A 320 21.40 22.97 -7.82
CA ASN A 320 21.17 22.14 -9.00
C ASN A 320 19.99 21.15 -8.86
N SER A 321 19.41 21.01 -7.66
CA SER A 321 18.30 20.09 -7.40
C SER A 321 17.40 20.57 -6.24
N PRO A 322 16.65 21.67 -6.41
CA PRO A 322 15.84 22.25 -5.34
C PRO A 322 14.78 21.29 -4.76
N ALA A 323 14.36 20.29 -5.54
CA ALA A 323 13.41 19.27 -5.09
C ALA A 323 13.93 18.44 -3.91
N ALA A 324 15.25 18.24 -3.79
CA ALA A 324 15.85 17.48 -2.69
C ALA A 324 15.60 18.12 -1.32
N ARG A 325 15.35 19.44 -1.26
CA ARG A 325 15.03 20.15 -0.02
C ARG A 325 13.74 19.65 0.64
N TRP A 326 12.80 19.13 -0.15
CA TRP A 326 11.54 18.57 0.34
C TRP A 326 11.68 17.19 1.00
N MET A 327 12.85 16.57 0.84
CA MET A 327 13.19 15.32 1.52
C MET A 327 13.78 15.59 2.91
N PRO A 328 13.54 14.68 3.88
CA PRO A 328 14.28 14.68 5.14
C PRO A 328 15.79 14.74 4.90
N PRO A 329 16.52 15.60 5.62
CA PRO A 329 17.98 15.73 5.48
C PRO A 329 18.78 14.42 5.43
N ASP A 330 18.40 13.41 6.20
CA ASP A 330 19.04 12.08 6.25
C ASP A 330 18.86 11.26 4.96
N VAL A 331 17.83 11.53 4.15
CA VAL A 331 17.57 10.81 2.89
C VAL A 331 17.89 11.61 1.63
N ARG A 332 18.32 12.88 1.74
CA ARG A 332 18.66 13.74 0.59
C ARG A 332 19.71 13.14 -0.33
N ARG A 333 20.76 12.54 0.24
CA ARG A 333 21.82 11.88 -0.52
C ARG A 333 21.27 10.70 -1.33
N ALA A 334 20.37 9.91 -0.75
CA ALA A 334 19.72 8.80 -1.44
C ALA A 334 18.81 9.31 -2.58
N PHE A 335 18.03 10.37 -2.31
CA PHE A 335 17.19 11.02 -3.31
C PHE A 335 18.01 11.50 -4.52
N LEU A 336 19.13 12.20 -4.28
CA LEU A 336 20.01 12.71 -5.33
C LEU A 336 20.70 11.59 -6.11
N ALA A 337 21.23 10.57 -5.42
CA ALA A 337 21.89 9.44 -6.06
C ALA A 337 20.97 8.67 -7.02
N VAL A 338 19.71 8.48 -6.65
CA VAL A 338 18.71 7.87 -7.55
C VAL A 338 18.38 8.83 -8.68
N ARG A 339 18.09 10.10 -8.38
CA ARG A 339 17.73 11.13 -9.36
C ARG A 339 18.77 11.27 -10.48
N GLU A 340 20.05 11.25 -10.15
CA GLU A 340 21.17 11.36 -11.11
C GLU A 340 21.15 10.25 -12.17
N ARG A 341 20.51 9.12 -11.90
CA ARG A 341 20.46 7.95 -12.80
C ARG A 341 19.23 7.87 -13.70
N LEU A 342 18.26 8.74 -13.47
CA LEU A 342 16.99 8.79 -14.21
C LEU A 342 17.12 9.67 -15.45
N LEU A 343 16.32 9.39 -16.48
CA LEU A 343 16.16 10.29 -17.64
C LEU A 343 15.49 11.61 -17.23
N PRO A 344 15.69 12.72 -17.99
CA PRO A 344 15.13 14.03 -17.64
C PRO A 344 13.62 14.04 -17.39
N THR A 345 12.83 13.36 -18.21
CA THR A 345 11.37 13.25 -18.06
C THR A 345 10.98 12.52 -16.77
N THR A 346 11.67 11.42 -16.44
CA THR A 346 11.48 10.69 -15.19
C THR A 346 11.91 11.52 -13.97
N ARG A 347 13.02 12.26 -14.07
CA ARG A 347 13.49 13.18 -13.03
C ARG A 347 12.45 14.24 -12.69
N GLU A 348 11.72 14.78 -13.66
CA GLU A 348 10.65 15.74 -13.39
C GLU A 348 9.50 15.13 -12.57
N VAL A 349 9.14 13.87 -12.82
CA VAL A 349 8.11 13.17 -12.04
C VAL A 349 8.63 12.84 -10.63
N TRP A 350 9.88 12.41 -10.52
CA TRP A 350 10.57 12.18 -9.25
C TRP A 350 10.66 13.46 -8.38
N ASP A 351 11.06 14.58 -8.98
CA ASP A 351 11.15 15.89 -8.34
C ASP A 351 9.79 16.46 -7.93
N ARG A 352 8.72 16.04 -8.62
CA ARG A 352 7.34 16.40 -8.30
C ARG A 352 6.80 15.54 -7.16
N ALA A 353 7.09 14.23 -7.16
CA ALA A 353 6.70 13.32 -6.08
C ALA A 353 7.21 13.79 -4.71
N ALA A 354 8.42 14.35 -4.68
CA ALA A 354 9.00 14.98 -3.49
C ALA A 354 8.14 16.10 -2.86
N ARG A 355 7.21 16.70 -3.61
CA ARG A 355 6.39 17.85 -3.20
C ARG A 355 4.88 17.55 -3.20
N THR A 356 4.50 16.36 -3.63
CA THR A 356 3.11 15.94 -3.72
C THR A 356 2.68 15.33 -2.38
N PRO A 357 1.53 15.73 -1.82
CA PRO A 357 1.00 15.10 -0.61
C PRO A 357 0.89 13.59 -0.75
N LEU A 358 1.16 12.88 0.34
CA LEU A 358 1.24 11.43 0.49
C LEU A 358 2.43 10.80 -0.23
N GLU A 359 2.73 11.23 -1.45
CA GLU A 359 3.85 10.69 -2.23
C GLU A 359 5.21 11.11 -1.67
N ARG A 360 5.32 12.30 -1.09
CA ARG A 360 6.54 12.76 -0.42
C ARG A 360 6.95 11.81 0.70
N SER A 361 6.04 11.49 1.63
CA SER A 361 6.37 10.67 2.80
C SER A 361 6.54 9.19 2.42
N TYR A 362 5.82 8.72 1.40
CA TYR A 362 6.04 7.41 0.80
C TYR A 362 7.45 7.31 0.18
N LEU A 363 7.83 8.27 -0.65
CA LEU A 363 9.15 8.31 -1.29
C LEU A 363 10.28 8.40 -0.25
N ALA A 364 10.11 9.25 0.77
CA ALA A 364 11.06 9.35 1.87
C ALA A 364 11.23 8.01 2.59
N ASN A 365 10.14 7.26 2.81
CA ASN A 365 10.20 5.92 3.38
C ASN A 365 10.98 4.95 2.48
N MET A 366 10.64 4.87 1.19
CA MET A 366 11.31 3.96 0.25
C MET A 366 12.82 4.23 0.18
N LEU A 367 13.22 5.51 0.15
CA LEU A 367 14.62 5.92 0.13
C LEU A 367 15.36 5.62 1.43
N PHE A 368 14.75 5.91 2.58
CA PHE A 368 15.31 5.59 3.90
C PHE A 368 15.70 4.11 3.99
N ARG A 369 14.84 3.23 3.48
CA ARG A 369 15.04 1.78 3.59
C ARG A 369 16.01 1.24 2.57
N ALA A 370 15.95 1.75 1.35
CA ALA A 370 16.92 1.37 0.35
C ALA A 370 18.34 1.81 0.75
N ALA A 371 18.47 2.98 1.37
CA ALA A 371 19.73 3.44 1.94
C ALA A 371 20.16 2.55 3.12
N SER A 372 19.28 2.32 4.09
CA SER A 372 19.56 1.52 5.29
C SER A 372 19.93 0.06 4.99
N THR A 373 19.45 -0.49 3.87
CA THR A 373 19.75 -1.87 3.45
C THR A 373 20.78 -1.98 2.33
N GLY A 374 21.37 -0.87 1.88
CA GLY A 374 22.36 -0.88 0.79
C GLY A 374 21.80 -1.35 -0.56
N THR A 375 20.51 -1.08 -0.83
CA THR A 375 19.81 -1.53 -2.05
C THR A 375 19.50 -0.41 -3.05
N LEU A 376 19.98 0.82 -2.82
CA LEU A 376 19.78 1.98 -3.71
C LEU A 376 20.17 1.71 -5.17
N GLU A 377 21.31 1.06 -5.40
CA GLU A 377 21.79 0.69 -6.75
C GLU A 377 20.79 -0.17 -7.52
N ARG A 378 20.19 -1.13 -6.81
CA ARG A 378 19.20 -2.06 -7.37
C ARG A 378 17.86 -1.36 -7.59
N MET A 379 17.47 -0.48 -6.68
CA MET A 379 16.32 0.41 -6.89
C MET A 379 16.51 1.26 -8.17
N SER A 380 17.66 1.87 -8.36
CA SER A 380 17.95 2.64 -9.59
C SER A 380 17.89 1.76 -10.84
N THR A 381 18.40 0.53 -10.79
CA THR A 381 18.32 -0.42 -11.92
C THR A 381 16.87 -0.70 -12.30
N VAL A 382 15.99 -0.89 -11.31
CA VAL A 382 14.56 -1.10 -11.55
C VAL A 382 13.90 0.13 -12.19
N LEU A 383 14.22 1.32 -11.70
CA LEU A 383 13.68 2.57 -12.24
C LEU A 383 14.16 2.86 -13.67
N GLN A 384 15.40 2.49 -14.01
CA GLN A 384 15.92 2.55 -15.37
C GLN A 384 15.19 1.62 -16.33
N ARG A 385 14.76 0.44 -15.87
CA ARG A 385 13.89 -0.45 -16.67
C ARG A 385 12.49 0.13 -16.83
N PHE A 386 11.96 0.74 -15.78
CA PHE A 386 10.66 1.42 -15.83
C PHE A 386 10.64 2.51 -16.91
N GLU A 387 11.62 3.43 -16.94
CA GLU A 387 11.63 4.49 -17.97
C GLU A 387 11.89 4.00 -19.40
N GLN A 388 12.48 2.81 -19.56
CA GLN A 388 12.68 2.20 -20.88
C GLN A 388 11.40 1.63 -21.49
N ILE A 389 10.45 1.17 -20.67
CA ILE A 389 9.23 0.49 -21.15
C ILE A 389 7.99 1.38 -21.14
N HIS A 390 8.00 2.47 -20.37
CA HIS A 390 6.86 3.39 -20.26
C HIS A 390 7.02 4.57 -21.21
N GLN A 391 6.10 4.70 -22.18
CA GLN A 391 6.07 5.85 -23.10
C GLN A 391 5.81 7.17 -22.36
N THR A 392 4.95 7.13 -21.33
CA THR A 392 4.67 8.25 -20.44
C THR A 392 4.84 7.79 -19.01
N VAL A 393 5.73 8.44 -18.28
CA VAL A 393 5.95 8.15 -16.86
C VAL A 393 4.87 8.84 -16.03
N THR A 394 4.10 8.06 -15.27
CA THR A 394 3.16 8.59 -14.28
C THR A 394 3.70 8.46 -12.86
N MET A 395 3.28 9.35 -11.96
CA MET A 395 3.69 9.30 -10.55
C MET A 395 3.18 8.04 -9.86
N ALA A 396 1.92 7.64 -10.11
CA ALA A 396 1.31 6.48 -9.50
C ALA A 396 2.07 5.18 -9.83
N GLU A 397 2.46 4.99 -11.10
CA GLU A 397 3.24 3.81 -11.51
C GLU A 397 4.67 3.87 -10.98
N LEU A 398 5.32 5.04 -11.02
CA LEU A 398 6.65 5.24 -10.46
C LEU A 398 6.69 4.87 -8.97
N MET A 399 5.71 5.32 -8.19
CA MET A 399 5.63 5.03 -6.76
C MET A 399 5.31 3.54 -6.50
N ASP A 400 4.39 2.94 -7.25
CA ASP A 400 4.10 1.50 -7.08
C ASP A 400 5.30 0.61 -7.43
N VAL A 401 6.12 0.99 -8.42
CA VAL A 401 7.36 0.27 -8.74
C VAL A 401 8.29 0.20 -7.54
N LEU A 402 8.33 1.20 -6.65
CA LEU A 402 9.21 1.22 -5.48
C LEU A 402 8.75 0.30 -4.33
N PHE A 403 7.48 -0.09 -4.33
CA PHE A 403 6.85 -0.80 -3.20
C PHE A 403 7.51 -2.15 -2.88
N TYR A 404 8.27 -2.24 -1.78
CA TYR A 404 8.50 -3.53 -1.15
C TYR A 404 7.26 -3.82 -0.30
N ARG A 405 6.59 -4.93 -0.58
CA ARG A 405 5.51 -5.37 0.28
C ARG A 405 6.07 -5.68 1.65
N ALA A 406 5.50 -5.09 2.70
CA ALA A 406 5.78 -5.42 4.10
C ALA A 406 4.49 -5.76 4.86
N GLY A 407 4.59 -6.73 5.75
CA GLY A 407 3.62 -6.99 6.82
C GLY A 407 2.39 -7.82 6.47
N LEU A 408 2.22 -8.40 5.27
CA LEU A 408 1.10 -9.35 5.10
C LEU A 408 1.41 -10.65 5.84
N TYR A 409 0.72 -10.93 6.94
CA TYR A 409 0.79 -12.21 7.67
C TYR A 409 2.21 -12.79 7.78
N SER A 410 3.11 -12.03 8.41
CA SER A 410 4.55 -12.32 8.59
C SER A 410 5.48 -12.14 7.37
N SER A 411 5.03 -11.46 6.30
CA SER A 411 5.83 -11.23 5.10
C SER A 411 6.54 -9.90 4.94
N GLY A 412 7.58 -9.91 4.11
CA GLY A 412 8.22 -8.69 3.63
C GLY A 412 8.98 -7.90 4.69
N PHE A 413 9.50 -8.58 5.70
CA PHE A 413 10.19 -7.92 6.81
C PHE A 413 11.61 -7.44 6.47
N PRO A 414 12.44 -8.21 5.74
CA PRO A 414 13.69 -7.65 5.23
C PRO A 414 13.37 -6.71 4.07
N TRP A 415 13.58 -5.40 4.25
CA TRP A 415 13.31 -4.41 3.19
C TRP A 415 14.16 -4.64 1.93
N SER A 416 15.27 -5.37 2.08
CA SER A 416 16.14 -5.78 1.00
C SER A 416 15.62 -6.95 0.17
N ASP A 417 14.63 -7.73 0.64
CA ASP A 417 14.26 -9.01 0.03
C ASP A 417 13.88 -8.88 -1.45
N ARG A 418 13.03 -7.90 -1.80
CA ARG A 418 12.64 -7.68 -3.21
C ARG A 418 13.80 -7.26 -4.10
N TYR A 419 14.88 -6.76 -3.50
CA TYR A 419 16.09 -6.31 -4.16
C TYR A 419 17.22 -7.34 -4.03
N ASP A 420 16.93 -8.62 -3.73
CA ASP A 420 17.91 -9.69 -3.87
C ASP A 420 18.46 -9.68 -5.32
N PRO A 421 19.80 -9.71 -5.53
CA PRO A 421 20.41 -9.72 -6.85
C PRO A 421 19.84 -10.77 -7.80
N ARG A 422 19.51 -11.96 -7.30
CA ARG A 422 18.96 -13.06 -8.10
C ARG A 422 17.61 -12.67 -8.67
N ILE A 423 16.76 -12.03 -7.85
CA ILE A 423 15.44 -11.54 -8.26
C ILE A 423 15.58 -10.40 -9.26
N VAL A 424 16.39 -9.38 -8.95
CA VAL A 424 16.57 -8.21 -9.81
C VAL A 424 17.17 -8.61 -11.16
N ASN A 425 18.11 -9.54 -11.19
CA ASN A 425 18.67 -10.06 -12.44
C ASN A 425 17.62 -10.85 -13.23
N ALA A 426 16.91 -11.77 -12.57
CA ALA A 426 15.87 -12.57 -13.21
C ALA A 426 14.71 -11.71 -13.75
N ALA A 427 14.36 -10.63 -13.05
CA ALA A 427 13.33 -9.67 -13.48
C ALA A 427 13.66 -9.00 -14.82
N GLY A 428 14.95 -8.86 -15.17
CA GLY A 428 15.36 -8.36 -16.48
C GLY A 428 14.93 -9.26 -17.64
N SER A 429 14.74 -10.57 -17.40
CA SER A 429 14.26 -11.52 -18.41
C SER A 429 12.74 -11.46 -18.64
N VAL A 430 11.99 -10.84 -17.72
CA VAL A 430 10.52 -10.72 -17.82
C VAL A 430 10.08 -9.34 -18.30
N THR A 431 11.01 -8.40 -18.51
CA THR A 431 10.73 -7.07 -19.10
C THR A 431 10.01 -7.21 -20.44
N ALA A 432 8.80 -6.65 -20.48
CA ALA A 432 7.85 -6.70 -21.58
C ALA A 432 6.72 -5.69 -21.31
N PRO A 433 5.81 -5.43 -22.26
CA PRO A 433 4.54 -4.76 -21.96
C PRO A 433 3.78 -5.44 -20.82
N LYS A 434 2.93 -4.67 -20.13
CA LYS A 434 2.29 -5.01 -18.84
C LYS A 434 1.74 -6.44 -18.76
N ASP A 435 0.82 -6.77 -19.67
CA ASP A 435 0.12 -8.05 -19.70
C ASP A 435 1.07 -9.23 -19.97
N LEU A 436 2.11 -9.01 -20.79
CA LEU A 436 3.09 -10.05 -21.09
C LEU A 436 4.11 -10.20 -19.94
N ALA A 437 4.47 -9.12 -19.27
CA ALA A 437 5.43 -9.14 -18.17
C ALA A 437 4.91 -9.98 -17.00
N ILE A 438 3.62 -9.85 -16.65
CA ILE A 438 3.03 -10.66 -15.58
C ILE A 438 2.97 -12.14 -15.93
N LEU A 439 2.62 -12.48 -17.18
CA LEU A 439 2.58 -13.87 -17.64
C LEU A 439 3.99 -14.50 -17.66
N ARG A 440 5.02 -13.72 -18.02
CA ARG A 440 6.43 -14.15 -17.95
C ARG A 440 6.89 -14.32 -16.51
N ALA A 441 6.55 -13.40 -15.61
CA ALA A 441 6.84 -13.52 -14.18
C ALA A 441 6.18 -14.78 -13.59
N HIS A 442 4.92 -15.04 -13.92
CA HIS A 442 4.19 -16.24 -13.51
C HIS A 442 4.85 -17.54 -13.97
N ARG A 443 5.21 -17.64 -15.25
CA ARG A 443 5.95 -18.81 -15.77
C ARG A 443 7.30 -18.98 -15.10
N LEU A 444 8.02 -17.89 -14.87
CA LEU A 444 9.32 -17.93 -14.21
C LEU A 444 9.20 -18.42 -12.76
N VAL A 445 8.26 -17.88 -11.98
CA VAL A 445 7.98 -18.36 -10.62
C VAL A 445 7.62 -19.84 -10.62
N ASN A 446 6.73 -20.28 -11.51
CA ASN A 446 6.36 -21.70 -11.63
C ASN A 446 7.52 -22.58 -12.09
N SER A 447 8.46 -22.08 -12.90
CA SER A 447 9.66 -22.84 -13.28
C SER A 447 10.64 -23.02 -12.11
N LEU A 448 10.75 -22.01 -11.24
CA LEU A 448 11.63 -22.03 -10.07
C LEU A 448 11.03 -22.85 -8.93
N LEU A 449 9.73 -22.70 -8.71
CA LEU A 449 9.04 -23.21 -7.54
C LEU A 449 8.10 -24.38 -7.84
N LYS A 450 7.86 -24.75 -9.09
CA LYS A 450 6.99 -25.89 -9.49
C LYS A 450 5.55 -25.82 -8.92
N GLY A 451 5.00 -24.62 -8.77
CA GLY A 451 3.65 -24.43 -8.25
C GLY A 451 3.45 -25.11 -6.90
N TRP A 452 2.26 -25.67 -6.66
CA TRP A 452 1.94 -26.30 -5.38
C TRP A 452 2.87 -27.47 -4.97
N GLU A 453 3.63 -28.09 -5.88
CA GLU A 453 4.49 -29.25 -5.59
C GLU A 453 5.60 -28.94 -4.58
N ASN A 454 6.06 -27.68 -4.51
CA ASN A 454 7.04 -27.23 -3.52
C ASN A 454 6.44 -26.33 -2.43
N TYR A 455 5.12 -26.39 -2.25
CA TYR A 455 4.47 -25.67 -1.18
C TYR A 455 5.01 -26.12 0.19
N LEU A 456 5.49 -25.17 0.97
CA LEU A 456 5.91 -25.35 2.36
C LEU A 456 5.56 -24.08 3.16
N GLY A 457 4.75 -24.25 4.21
CA GLY A 457 4.42 -23.16 5.12
C GLY A 457 5.65 -22.69 5.91
N GLY A 458 5.60 -21.44 6.38
CA GLY A 458 6.59 -20.91 7.33
C GLY A 458 7.93 -20.55 6.69
N ILE A 459 7.94 -20.08 5.44
CA ILE A 459 9.13 -19.49 4.81
C ILE A 459 9.09 -17.96 5.00
N PRO A 460 9.94 -17.36 5.86
CA PRO A 460 9.77 -15.96 6.25
C PRO A 460 10.32 -14.94 5.24
N THR A 461 11.26 -15.33 4.37
CA THR A 461 11.94 -14.41 3.43
C THR A 461 11.98 -14.91 1.99
N LEU A 462 12.08 -13.99 1.03
CA LEU A 462 12.28 -14.37 -0.37
C LEU A 462 13.65 -15.02 -0.61
N ALA A 463 14.68 -14.62 0.14
CA ALA A 463 15.99 -15.24 0.07
C ALA A 463 15.92 -16.74 0.42
N GLN A 464 15.26 -17.09 1.53
CA GLN A 464 15.05 -18.49 1.91
C GLN A 464 14.17 -19.26 0.91
N CYS A 465 13.17 -18.60 0.30
CA CYS A 465 12.41 -19.23 -0.77
C CYS A 465 13.30 -19.70 -1.92
N LEU A 466 14.23 -18.84 -2.35
CA LEU A 466 15.17 -19.16 -3.41
C LEU A 466 16.20 -20.21 -2.99
N ASP A 467 16.69 -20.15 -1.75
CA ASP A 467 17.70 -21.09 -1.23
C ASP A 467 17.13 -22.51 -1.07
N ALA A 468 15.91 -22.62 -0.55
CA ALA A 468 15.26 -23.91 -0.31
C ALA A 468 14.51 -24.45 -1.54
N GLY A 469 14.17 -23.59 -2.51
CA GLY A 469 13.23 -23.92 -3.58
C GLY A 469 11.84 -24.24 -3.04
N LYS A 470 11.45 -23.62 -1.92
CA LYS A 470 10.19 -23.85 -1.19
C LYS A 470 9.49 -22.53 -0.91
N PHE A 471 8.17 -22.53 -0.83
CA PHE A 471 7.40 -21.29 -0.64
C PHE A 471 5.99 -21.55 -0.10
N ASP A 472 5.37 -20.51 0.44
CA ASP A 472 3.93 -20.48 0.71
C ASP A 472 3.22 -19.51 -0.24
N CYS A 473 1.89 -19.43 -0.13
CA CYS A 473 1.07 -18.57 -0.99
C CYS A 473 1.44 -17.07 -0.88
N VAL A 474 1.93 -16.65 0.29
CA VAL A 474 2.33 -15.27 0.54
C VAL A 474 3.64 -14.98 -0.20
N ARG A 475 4.65 -15.86 -0.07
CA ARG A 475 5.95 -15.71 -0.73
C ARG A 475 5.93 -15.89 -2.23
N GLY A 476 5.14 -16.83 -2.74
CA GLY A 476 4.99 -16.98 -4.19
C GLY A 476 4.37 -15.72 -4.79
N THR A 477 3.37 -15.13 -4.12
CA THR A 477 2.81 -13.83 -4.49
C THR A 477 3.84 -12.70 -4.38
N ASP A 478 4.65 -12.68 -3.32
CA ASP A 478 5.75 -11.70 -3.18
C ASP A 478 6.76 -11.79 -4.31
N LEU A 479 7.19 -13.00 -4.68
CA LEU A 479 8.16 -13.23 -5.74
C LEU A 479 7.60 -12.79 -7.09
N LEU A 480 6.32 -13.08 -7.37
CA LEU A 480 5.63 -12.56 -8.56
C LEU A 480 5.68 -11.03 -8.61
N GLY A 481 5.28 -10.38 -7.52
CA GLY A 481 5.28 -8.92 -7.42
C GLY A 481 6.69 -8.33 -7.54
N ALA A 482 7.70 -8.97 -6.95
CA ALA A 482 9.10 -8.52 -7.01
C ALA A 482 9.69 -8.66 -8.41
N LEU A 483 9.39 -9.75 -9.14
CA LEU A 483 9.80 -9.92 -10.53
C LEU A 483 9.09 -8.93 -11.45
N TYR A 484 7.79 -8.76 -11.29
CA TYR A 484 6.99 -7.82 -12.08
C TYR A 484 7.44 -6.36 -11.87
N ARG A 485 7.56 -5.91 -10.61
CA ARG A 485 8.09 -4.58 -10.29
C ARG A 485 9.54 -4.43 -10.70
N GLY A 486 10.37 -5.45 -10.49
CA GLY A 486 11.77 -5.47 -10.88
C GLY A 486 11.99 -5.38 -12.39
N ALA A 487 11.00 -5.77 -13.19
CA ALA A 487 10.97 -5.62 -14.64
C ALA A 487 10.59 -4.19 -15.07
N GLY A 488 10.32 -3.29 -14.12
CA GLY A 488 9.91 -1.91 -14.35
C GLY A 488 8.40 -1.72 -14.42
N GLN A 489 7.57 -2.67 -13.97
CA GLN A 489 6.11 -2.57 -14.08
C GLN A 489 5.45 -2.12 -12.76
N GLY A 490 4.57 -1.14 -12.85
CA GLY A 490 3.69 -0.72 -11.76
C GLY A 490 2.29 -1.31 -11.88
N GLY A 491 1.46 -1.08 -10.86
CA GLY A 491 0.08 -1.54 -10.76
C GLY A 491 -0.05 -2.98 -10.28
N TYR A 492 0.83 -3.45 -9.39
CA TYR A 492 0.68 -4.79 -8.81
C TYR A 492 -0.05 -4.73 -7.47
N PHE A 493 -1.16 -5.45 -7.37
CA PHE A 493 -1.96 -5.57 -6.16
C PHE A 493 -1.83 -6.96 -5.56
N VAL A 494 -2.07 -7.05 -4.26
CA VAL A 494 -2.16 -8.32 -3.54
C VAL A 494 -3.62 -8.58 -3.27
N VAL A 495 -4.07 -9.81 -3.54
CA VAL A 495 -5.40 -10.25 -3.16
C VAL A 495 -5.27 -11.29 -2.04
N ARG A 496 -5.98 -11.07 -0.93
CA ARG A 496 -6.17 -12.05 0.14
C ARG A 496 -7.53 -12.70 0.00
N LEU A 497 -7.54 -14.02 -0.01
CA LEU A 497 -8.74 -14.83 -0.02
C LEU A 497 -8.96 -15.40 1.38
N SER A 498 -10.08 -15.04 1.98
CA SER A 498 -10.49 -15.54 3.29
C SER A 498 -11.27 -16.83 3.11
N CYS A 499 -10.69 -17.95 3.52
CA CYS A 499 -11.34 -19.26 3.43
C CYS A 499 -11.73 -19.83 4.81
N GLY A 500 -11.90 -18.95 5.80
CA GLY A 500 -12.35 -19.25 7.17
C GLY A 500 -11.28 -19.91 8.03
N ILE A 501 -10.85 -21.12 7.67
CA ILE A 501 -9.83 -21.92 8.40
C ILE A 501 -8.45 -21.90 7.74
N VAL A 502 -8.38 -21.37 6.52
CA VAL A 502 -7.15 -21.16 5.75
C VAL A 502 -7.26 -19.82 5.02
N GLY A 503 -6.14 -19.15 4.78
CA GLY A 503 -6.09 -17.98 3.91
C GLY A 503 -5.19 -18.25 2.70
N HIS A 504 -5.50 -17.62 1.58
CA HIS A 504 -4.72 -17.73 0.35
C HIS A 504 -4.36 -16.35 -0.20
N SER A 505 -3.18 -16.23 -0.79
CA SER A 505 -2.71 -14.96 -1.37
C SER A 505 -2.41 -15.18 -2.85
N VAL A 506 -2.90 -14.25 -3.66
CA VAL A 506 -2.66 -14.21 -5.11
C VAL A 506 -2.32 -12.79 -5.54
N GLY A 507 -1.70 -12.64 -6.71
CA GLY A 507 -1.41 -11.35 -7.33
C GLY A 507 -2.59 -10.86 -8.16
N ALA A 508 -2.67 -9.54 -8.35
CA ALA A 508 -3.61 -8.92 -9.26
C ALA A 508 -2.93 -7.78 -10.04
N VAL A 509 -3.16 -7.70 -11.35
CA VAL A 509 -2.61 -6.62 -12.20
C VAL A 509 -3.66 -6.09 -13.18
N PRO A 510 -3.77 -4.76 -13.40
CA PRO A 510 -4.60 -4.20 -14.46
C PRO A 510 -4.12 -4.69 -15.83
N ILE A 511 -5.08 -5.08 -16.66
CA ILE A 511 -4.87 -5.50 -18.05
C ILE A 511 -5.86 -4.79 -18.96
N ASP A 512 -5.47 -4.53 -20.21
CA ASP A 512 -6.34 -3.95 -21.23
C ASP A 512 -6.64 -4.99 -22.32
N GLU A 513 -7.72 -5.77 -22.14
CA GLU A 513 -8.14 -6.76 -23.13
C GLU A 513 -9.19 -6.19 -24.09
N ALA A 514 -8.82 -6.04 -25.35
CA ALA A 514 -9.72 -5.58 -26.43
C ALA A 514 -10.45 -4.26 -26.12
N GLY A 515 -9.78 -3.34 -25.40
CA GLY A 515 -10.34 -2.04 -25.00
C GLY A 515 -11.27 -2.11 -23.78
N LYS A 516 -11.39 -3.27 -23.12
CA LYS A 516 -12.04 -3.42 -21.83
C LYS A 516 -10.96 -3.57 -20.76
N GLY A 517 -10.86 -2.57 -19.89
CA GLY A 517 -10.00 -2.66 -18.71
C GLY A 517 -10.50 -3.76 -17.78
N GLY A 518 -9.59 -4.59 -17.29
CA GLY A 518 -9.84 -5.64 -16.31
C GLY A 518 -8.67 -5.74 -15.33
N VAL A 519 -8.78 -6.61 -14.34
CA VAL A 519 -7.70 -6.88 -13.38
C VAL A 519 -7.46 -8.39 -13.36
N LEU A 520 -6.36 -8.84 -13.96
CA LEU A 520 -5.99 -10.25 -14.06
C LEU A 520 -5.56 -10.78 -12.69
N ILE A 521 -6.12 -11.92 -12.27
CA ILE A 521 -5.69 -12.65 -11.08
C ILE A 521 -4.60 -13.64 -11.46
N VAL A 522 -3.53 -13.68 -10.66
CA VAL A 522 -2.35 -14.51 -10.91
C VAL A 522 -1.98 -15.28 -9.66
N ASP A 523 -2.16 -16.59 -9.70
CA ASP A 523 -1.84 -17.50 -8.60
C ASP A 523 -0.49 -18.19 -8.82
N CYS A 524 0.40 -18.08 -7.84
CA CYS A 524 1.70 -18.75 -7.83
C CYS A 524 1.62 -20.27 -7.58
N LEU A 525 0.50 -20.77 -7.06
CA LEU A 525 0.27 -22.20 -6.82
C LEU A 525 -0.32 -22.91 -8.04
N ASP A 526 -0.95 -22.15 -8.94
CA ASP A 526 -1.47 -22.67 -10.19
C ASP A 526 -0.41 -22.54 -11.30
N SER A 527 -0.13 -23.67 -11.96
CA SER A 527 0.78 -23.74 -13.09
C SER A 527 0.10 -23.41 -14.42
N GLN A 528 -1.24 -23.37 -14.44
CA GLN A 528 -2.02 -22.99 -15.61
C GLN A 528 -1.82 -21.51 -15.95
N THR A 529 -2.01 -21.18 -17.23
CA THR A 529 -1.89 -19.78 -17.66
C THR A 529 -3.04 -18.97 -17.05
N PRO A 530 -2.76 -17.84 -16.38
CA PRO A 530 -3.79 -17.00 -15.80
C PRO A 530 -4.79 -16.50 -16.83
N SER A 531 -6.09 -16.61 -16.53
CA SER A 531 -7.19 -16.12 -17.39
C SER A 531 -8.34 -15.48 -16.62
N GLU A 532 -8.35 -15.59 -15.30
CA GLU A 532 -9.45 -15.12 -14.45
C GLU A 532 -9.26 -13.64 -14.08
N THR A 533 -10.37 -12.89 -14.00
CA THR A 533 -10.32 -11.44 -13.73
C THR A 533 -11.12 -11.05 -12.49
N TRP A 534 -10.66 -10.04 -11.76
CA TRP A 534 -11.33 -9.51 -10.58
C TRP A 534 -12.55 -8.65 -10.95
N PRO A 535 -13.65 -8.72 -10.17
CA PRO A 535 -13.90 -9.69 -9.09
C PRO A 535 -14.52 -11.01 -9.60
N ALA A 536 -14.78 -11.13 -10.91
CA ALA A 536 -15.48 -12.25 -11.55
C ALA A 536 -14.88 -13.64 -11.25
N ALA A 537 -13.56 -13.72 -11.06
CA ALA A 537 -12.81 -14.91 -10.67
C ALA A 537 -13.38 -15.59 -9.41
N PHE A 538 -13.98 -14.80 -8.52
CA PHE A 538 -14.51 -15.27 -7.24
C PHE A 538 -16.03 -15.42 -7.29
N PHE A 539 -16.64 -15.19 -8.46
CA PHE A 539 -18.07 -15.31 -8.64
C PHE A 539 -18.56 -16.75 -8.72
N HIS A 540 -17.70 -17.73 -8.54
CA HIS A 540 -18.10 -19.14 -8.51
C HIS A 540 -17.44 -19.86 -7.33
N GLY A 541 -16.95 -19.11 -6.33
CA GLY A 541 -16.13 -19.62 -5.25
C GLY A 541 -14.64 -19.68 -5.61
N LEU A 542 -13.88 -20.49 -4.86
CA LEU A 542 -12.45 -20.73 -5.10
C LEU A 542 -12.25 -22.17 -5.56
N SER A 543 -11.62 -22.34 -6.73
CA SER A 543 -11.11 -23.64 -7.17
C SER A 543 -9.65 -23.77 -6.75
N TRP A 544 -9.34 -24.76 -5.91
CA TRP A 544 -7.95 -25.06 -5.54
C TRP A 544 -7.24 -25.80 -6.68
N PRO A 545 -5.92 -25.60 -6.87
CA PRO A 545 -5.15 -26.32 -7.88
C PRO A 545 -5.31 -27.84 -7.77
N VAL A 546 -5.41 -28.51 -8.92
CA VAL A 546 -5.51 -29.98 -8.98
C VAL A 546 -4.26 -30.59 -8.33
N GLY A 547 -4.47 -31.43 -7.30
CA GLY A 547 -3.39 -32.06 -6.55
C GLY A 547 -2.92 -31.30 -5.30
N TYR A 548 -3.41 -30.07 -5.06
CA TYR A 548 -3.02 -29.30 -3.87
C TYR A 548 -3.31 -30.10 -2.57
N PRO A 549 -2.27 -30.42 -1.77
CA PRO A 549 -2.38 -31.27 -0.59
C PRO A 549 -2.75 -30.50 0.68
N GLY A 550 -2.72 -29.15 0.62
CA GLY A 550 -3.00 -28.30 1.77
C GLY A 550 -4.48 -28.30 2.17
N VAL A 551 -4.75 -27.73 3.33
CA VAL A 551 -6.12 -27.55 3.85
C VAL A 551 -6.93 -26.70 2.88
N LYS A 552 -8.15 -27.15 2.57
CA LYS A 552 -9.08 -26.46 1.67
C LYS A 552 -10.24 -25.91 2.50
N GLY A 553 -10.45 -24.61 2.43
CA GLY A 553 -11.56 -23.91 3.07
C GLY A 553 -12.59 -23.42 2.06
N ARG A 554 -13.75 -22.98 2.56
CA ARG A 554 -14.79 -22.30 1.76
C ARG A 554 -14.44 -20.83 1.63
N LEU A 555 -14.51 -20.26 0.42
CA LEU A 555 -14.27 -18.84 0.21
C LEU A 555 -15.42 -17.99 0.80
N PHE A 556 -15.07 -17.04 1.67
CA PHE A 556 -16.01 -16.09 2.29
C PHE A 556 -15.85 -14.67 1.76
N SER A 557 -14.60 -14.25 1.54
CA SER A 557 -14.28 -12.94 0.98
C SER A 557 -13.02 -12.99 0.13
N ALA A 558 -12.94 -12.06 -0.82
CA ALA A 558 -11.71 -11.71 -1.52
C ALA A 558 -11.42 -10.22 -1.25
N GLU A 559 -10.17 -9.89 -0.96
CA GLU A 559 -9.76 -8.57 -0.49
C GLU A 559 -8.54 -8.12 -1.27
N LEU A 560 -8.64 -6.99 -1.97
CA LEU A 560 -7.56 -6.38 -2.73
C LEU A 560 -6.87 -5.32 -1.89
N TYR A 561 -5.54 -5.40 -1.89
CA TYR A 561 -4.66 -4.54 -1.12
C TYR A 561 -3.71 -3.78 -2.04
N ALA A 562 -3.56 -2.49 -1.74
CA ALA A 562 -2.65 -1.59 -2.41
C ALA A 562 -1.48 -1.19 -1.50
N ARG A 563 -0.51 -0.44 -2.05
CA ARG A 563 0.60 0.13 -1.27
C ARG A 563 0.06 1.06 -0.18
N GLY A 564 0.50 0.87 1.05
CA GLY A 564 0.39 1.84 2.13
C GLY A 564 1.64 2.73 2.22
N LEU A 565 1.85 3.36 3.37
CA LEU A 565 3.07 4.10 3.65
C LEU A 565 4.28 3.16 3.75
N ASP A 566 4.09 1.98 4.35
CA ASP A 566 5.12 0.93 4.50
C ASP A 566 4.63 -0.45 4.04
N GLY A 567 3.45 -0.86 4.49
CA GLY A 567 2.89 -2.18 4.20
C GLY A 567 1.78 -2.13 3.16
N CYS A 568 0.90 -3.10 3.19
CA CYS A 568 -0.35 -3.06 2.43
C CYS A 568 -1.45 -2.32 3.20
N VAL A 569 -2.41 -1.72 2.49
CA VAL A 569 -3.66 -1.20 3.07
C VAL A 569 -4.85 -1.71 2.28
N PHE A 570 -5.99 -1.85 2.95
CA PHE A 570 -7.24 -2.30 2.33
C PHE A 570 -7.67 -1.31 1.26
N ALA A 571 -7.75 -1.76 0.00
CA ALA A 571 -8.23 -0.96 -1.11
C ALA A 571 -9.68 -1.28 -1.42
N GLU A 572 -10.01 -2.56 -1.58
CA GLU A 572 -11.38 -3.01 -1.77
C GLU A 572 -11.58 -4.47 -1.35
N GLY A 573 -12.82 -4.84 -1.10
CA GLY A 573 -13.19 -6.16 -0.66
C GLY A 573 -14.52 -6.58 -1.25
N TYR A 574 -14.66 -7.88 -1.42
CA TYR A 574 -15.82 -8.52 -2.00
C TYR A 574 -16.29 -9.68 -1.11
N VAL A 575 -17.57 -9.65 -0.75
CA VAL A 575 -18.22 -10.69 0.04
C VAL A 575 -18.76 -11.77 -0.89
N VAL A 576 -18.20 -12.97 -0.77
CA VAL A 576 -18.53 -14.14 -1.58
C VAL A 576 -19.66 -14.94 -0.92
N ARG A 577 -19.64 -15.07 0.41
CA ARG A 577 -20.56 -15.95 1.14
C ARG A 577 -21.11 -15.28 2.40
N GLY A 578 -22.35 -15.59 2.74
CA GLY A 578 -23.06 -15.08 3.91
C GLY A 578 -24.24 -14.19 3.51
N GLU A 579 -24.86 -13.55 4.50
CA GLU A 579 -26.02 -12.66 4.32
C GLU A 579 -25.75 -11.52 3.34
N HIS A 580 -24.49 -11.06 3.28
CA HIS A 580 -24.06 -9.96 2.42
C HIS A 580 -23.34 -10.41 1.16
N ALA A 581 -23.45 -11.68 0.75
CA ALA A 581 -22.94 -12.14 -0.54
C ALA A 581 -23.52 -11.28 -1.67
N GLY A 582 -22.67 -10.67 -2.49
CA GLY A 582 -23.12 -9.57 -3.34
C GLY A 582 -22.27 -8.33 -3.20
N GLN A 583 -21.83 -8.10 -1.97
CA GLN A 583 -21.42 -6.79 -1.54
C GLN A 583 -19.95 -6.54 -1.86
N TRP A 584 -19.70 -5.37 -2.44
CA TRP A 584 -18.38 -4.80 -2.66
C TRP A 584 -18.25 -3.52 -1.85
N ILE A 585 -17.07 -3.33 -1.25
CA ILE A 585 -16.67 -2.10 -0.56
C ILE A 585 -15.29 -1.69 -1.06
N ARG A 586 -15.10 -0.38 -1.25
CA ARG A 586 -13.82 0.24 -1.56
C ARG A 586 -13.50 1.36 -0.57
N ALA A 587 -12.25 1.43 -0.14
CA ALA A 587 -11.72 2.51 0.70
C ALA A 587 -11.27 3.72 -0.14
N ALA A 588 -11.28 4.90 0.49
CA ALA A 588 -10.69 6.11 -0.10
C ALA A 588 -9.15 6.09 0.06
N LEU A 589 -8.45 5.88 -1.05
CA LEU A 589 -6.99 5.93 -1.19
C LEU A 589 -6.61 7.02 -2.22
N PRO A 590 -6.53 8.30 -1.81
CA PRO A 590 -6.44 9.45 -2.73
C PRO A 590 -5.10 9.58 -3.49
N TYR A 591 -4.09 8.77 -3.16
CA TYR A 591 -2.83 8.67 -3.91
C TYR A 591 -2.88 7.62 -5.02
N LEU A 592 -4.01 6.91 -5.17
CA LEU A 592 -4.24 5.96 -6.25
C LEU A 592 -5.23 6.55 -7.26
N PRO A 593 -5.00 6.36 -8.57
CA PRO A 593 -5.95 6.78 -9.59
C PRO A 593 -7.33 6.15 -9.36
N GLY A 594 -8.39 6.97 -9.27
CA GLY A 594 -9.77 6.51 -9.06
C GLY A 594 -10.08 6.06 -7.62
N GLY A 595 -9.15 6.27 -6.69
CA GLY A 595 -9.27 5.93 -5.27
C GLY A 595 -9.72 7.10 -4.39
N GLU A 596 -10.14 8.23 -4.94
CA GLU A 596 -10.41 9.45 -4.17
C GLU A 596 -11.58 9.31 -3.20
N GLU A 597 -12.55 8.46 -3.52
CA GLU A 597 -13.77 8.26 -2.74
C GLU A 597 -14.00 6.80 -2.37
N ALA A 598 -14.42 6.60 -1.12
CA ALA A 598 -14.93 5.33 -0.66
C ALA A 598 -16.24 5.00 -1.39
N ALA A 599 -16.47 3.72 -1.67
CA ALA A 599 -17.65 3.28 -2.38
C ALA A 599 -18.16 1.96 -1.81
N SER A 600 -19.44 1.70 -1.99
CA SER A 600 -20.07 0.44 -1.61
C SER A 600 -21.24 0.17 -2.52
N ALA A 601 -21.33 -1.05 -3.05
CA ALA A 601 -22.42 -1.45 -3.93
C ALA A 601 -22.67 -2.97 -3.84
N LYS A 602 -23.90 -3.37 -4.14
CA LYS A 602 -24.21 -4.76 -4.45
C LYS A 602 -23.93 -4.98 -5.94
N VAL A 603 -22.92 -5.78 -6.27
CA VAL A 603 -22.42 -5.93 -7.66
C VAL A 603 -22.94 -7.19 -8.35
N PHE A 604 -23.61 -8.08 -7.61
CA PHE A 604 -24.36 -9.23 -8.15
C PHE A 604 -25.35 -9.74 -7.11
N ASP A 605 -26.35 -10.49 -7.55
CA ASP A 605 -27.30 -11.18 -6.67
C ASP A 605 -26.80 -12.61 -6.40
N GLY A 606 -26.03 -12.77 -5.32
CA GLY A 606 -25.76 -14.09 -4.72
C GLY A 606 -27.00 -14.66 -4.02
N PRO A 607 -27.01 -15.96 -3.70
CA PRO A 607 -25.86 -16.68 -3.15
C PRO A 607 -25.13 -17.57 -4.17
N TYR A 608 -23.85 -17.82 -3.92
CA TYR A 608 -23.14 -18.91 -4.59
C TYR A 608 -23.61 -20.26 -4.06
N PRO A 609 -23.75 -21.28 -4.93
CA PRO A 609 -24.06 -22.64 -4.51
C PRO A 609 -23.01 -23.19 -3.54
N GLU A 610 -23.41 -24.19 -2.75
CA GLU A 610 -22.65 -24.73 -1.61
C GLU A 610 -21.27 -25.29 -1.96
#